data_AF-A0A920NQ71-F1
#
_entry.id   AF-A0A920NQ71-F1
#
_cell.length_a   1.000
_cell.length_b   1.000
_cell.length_c   1.000
_cell.angle_alpha   90.00
_cell.angle_beta   90.00
_cell.angle_gamma   90.00
#
_symmetry.space_group_name_H-M   'P 1'
#
loop_
_entity.id
_entity.type
_entity.pdbx_description
1 polymer ?
#
loop_
_entity_poly.entity_id
_entity_poly.type
_entity_poly.pdbx_seq_one_letter_code
_entity_poly.pdbx_strand_id
1 'polypeptide(L)'
;MALWLGTMKIAEKSGLISIIAKSLRPITVRLFPDVPEDHPAMGSIVLNMAANVLGLGNAATPLGLKAMEELQQINPNKNTATNAMCTFLAINTSRYN
;
A
#
# COMPACT_ATOMS: atom_id res chain seq x y z
N MET A 1 -21.52 -3.77 11.98
CA MET A 1 -20.78 -3.64 10.70
C MET A 1 -21.25 -2.51 9.79
N ALA A 2 -22.56 -2.21 9.66
CA ALA A 2 -23.04 -1.14 8.76
C ALA A 2 -22.52 0.26 9.11
N LEU A 3 -22.40 0.59 10.41
CA LEU A 3 -21.86 1.89 10.85
C LEU A 3 -20.39 2.09 10.45
N TRP A 4 -19.54 1.07 10.67
CA TRP A 4 -18.12 1.11 10.32
C TRP A 4 -17.90 1.15 8.81
N LEU A 5 -18.65 0.36 8.04
CA LEU A 5 -18.57 0.41 6.58
C LEU A 5 -19.09 1.75 6.03
N GLY A 6 -20.08 2.36 6.68
CA GLY A 6 -20.57 3.69 6.36
C GLY A 6 -19.54 4.79 6.60
N THR A 7 -18.89 4.81 7.77
CA THR A 7 -17.82 5.79 8.08
C THR A 7 -16.62 5.62 7.15
N MET A 8 -16.27 4.38 6.80
CA MET A 8 -15.19 4.08 5.88
C MET A 8 -15.49 4.53 4.44
N LYS A 9 -16.74 4.34 3.98
CA LYS A 9 -17.17 4.82 2.66
C LYS A 9 -17.20 6.35 2.59
N ILE A 10 -17.44 7.02 3.73
CA ILE A 10 -17.33 8.47 3.85
C ILE A 10 -15.85 8.89 3.82
N ALA A 11 -14.94 8.19 4.52
CA ALA A 11 -13.50 8.46 4.50
C ALA A 11 -12.88 8.28 3.10
N GLU A 12 -13.35 7.29 2.34
CA GLU A 12 -12.99 7.10 0.93
C GLU A 12 -13.48 8.29 0.09
N LYS A 13 -14.78 8.63 0.19
CA LYS A 13 -15.38 9.73 -0.58
C LYS A 13 -14.91 11.12 -0.20
N SER A 14 -14.45 11.33 1.04
CA SER A 14 -13.95 12.61 1.52
C SER A 14 -12.52 12.90 1.08
N GLY A 15 -11.84 11.92 0.46
CA GLY A 15 -10.43 12.04 0.11
C GLY A 15 -9.48 11.92 1.30
N LEU A 16 -9.97 11.50 2.47
CA LEU A 16 -9.13 11.27 3.66
C LEU A 16 -8.02 10.24 3.38
N ILE A 17 -8.35 9.19 2.62
CA ILE A 17 -7.37 8.19 2.16
C ILE A 17 -6.25 8.87 1.36
N SER A 18 -6.60 9.79 0.46
CA SER A 18 -5.63 10.54 -0.36
C SER A 18 -4.75 11.48 0.46
N ILE A 19 -5.28 12.07 1.53
CA ILE A 19 -4.50 12.91 2.45
C ILE A 19 -3.49 12.05 3.21
N ILE A 20 -3.93 10.93 3.78
CA ILE A 20 -3.06 10.00 4.50
C ILE A 20 -2.00 9.43 3.55
N ALA A 21 -2.38 9.07 2.33
CA ALA A 21 -1.47 8.62 1.29
C ALA A 21 -0.36 9.64 1.01
N LYS A 22 -0.70 10.93 0.85
CA LYS A 22 0.29 12.00 0.67
C LYS A 22 1.23 12.14 1.86
N SER A 23 0.72 12.00 3.08
CA SER A 23 1.55 12.03 4.30
C SER A 23 2.46 10.81 4.43
N LEU A 24 2.05 9.65 3.92
CA LEU A 24 2.86 8.43 3.93
C LEU A 24 3.94 8.41 2.84
N ARG A 25 3.74 9.14 1.74
CA ARG A 25 4.68 9.20 0.60
C ARG A 25 6.15 9.40 0.99
N PRO A 26 6.55 10.37 1.84
CA PRO A 26 7.96 10.54 2.22
C PRO A 26 8.54 9.32 2.96
N ILE A 27 7.71 8.62 3.75
CA ILE A 27 8.12 7.40 4.46
C ILE A 27 8.32 6.27 3.45
N THR A 28 7.42 6.15 2.49
CA THR A 28 7.48 5.08 1.47
C THR A 28 8.67 5.25 0.54
N VAL A 29 8.96 6.47 0.08
CA VAL A 29 10.16 6.73 -0.74
C VAL A 29 11.44 6.32 -0.02
N ARG A 30 11.50 6.52 1.30
CA ARG A 30 12.66 6.09 2.10
C ARG A 30 12.73 4.59 2.36
N LEU A 31 11.59 3.90 2.45
CA LEU A 31 11.51 2.45 2.65
C LEU A 31 11.72 1.64 1.36
N PHE A 32 11.42 2.25 0.21
CA PHE A 32 11.48 1.60 -1.11
C PHE A 32 12.44 2.36 -2.07
N PRO A 33 13.73 2.49 -1.73
CA PRO A 33 14.68 3.24 -2.56
C PRO A 33 14.90 2.62 -3.95
N ASP A 34 14.65 1.30 -4.10
CA ASP A 34 14.80 0.56 -5.34
C ASP A 34 13.58 0.72 -6.28
N VAL A 35 12.53 1.42 -5.85
CA VAL A 35 11.31 1.64 -6.64
C VAL A 35 11.30 3.09 -7.14
N PRO A 36 11.16 3.34 -8.46
CA PRO A 36 11.11 4.71 -8.97
C PRO A 36 9.92 5.47 -8.39
N GLU A 37 10.13 6.72 -7.95
CA GLU A 37 9.12 7.52 -7.25
C GLU A 37 7.85 7.77 -8.07
N ASP A 38 7.99 7.82 -9.40
CA ASP A 38 6.90 8.03 -10.36
C ASP A 38 6.29 6.71 -10.87
N HIS A 39 6.79 5.55 -10.41
CA HIS A 39 6.26 4.26 -10.81
C HIS A 39 4.91 3.98 -10.10
N PRO A 40 3.91 3.38 -10.79
CA PRO A 40 2.62 3.02 -10.20
C PRO A 40 2.72 2.23 -8.89
N ALA A 41 3.75 1.37 -8.76
CA ALA A 41 4.07 0.60 -7.56
C ALA A 41 4.06 1.46 -6.29
N MET A 42 4.62 2.68 -6.35
CA MET A 42 4.64 3.58 -5.20
C MET A 42 3.24 3.99 -4.77
N GLY A 43 2.37 4.29 -5.72
CA GLY A 43 0.97 4.63 -5.45
C GLY A 43 0.21 3.48 -4.79
N SER A 44 0.35 2.26 -5.31
CA SER A 44 -0.34 1.09 -4.76
C SER A 44 0.17 0.70 -3.37
N ILE A 45 1.49 0.80 -3.11
CA ILE A 45 2.08 0.57 -1.78
C ILE A 45 1.52 1.59 -0.78
N VAL A 46 1.54 2.88 -1.12
CA VAL A 46 1.03 3.96 -0.27
C VAL A 46 -0.45 3.75 0.05
N LEU A 47 -1.27 3.43 -0.95
CA LEU A 47 -2.70 3.19 -0.77
C LEU A 47 -2.97 1.95 0.08
N ASN A 48 -2.22 0.87 -0.11
CA ASN A 48 -2.31 -0.33 0.73
C ASN A 48 -1.95 0.00 2.20
N MET A 49 -0.86 0.74 2.44
CA MET A 49 -0.48 1.15 3.78
C MET A 49 -1.54 2.05 4.43
N ALA A 50 -2.09 3.02 3.69
CA ALA A 50 -3.19 3.87 4.16
C ALA A 50 -4.44 3.03 4.51
N ALA A 51 -4.79 2.06 3.67
CA ALA A 51 -5.90 1.15 3.92
C ALA A 51 -5.67 0.29 5.17
N ASN A 52 -4.45 -0.24 5.37
CA ASN A 52 -4.10 -1.01 6.56
C ASN A 52 -4.17 -0.16 7.85
N VAL A 53 -3.64 1.07 7.84
CA VAL A 53 -3.69 2.00 9.00
C VAL A 53 -5.13 2.36 9.37
N LEU A 54 -6.00 2.52 8.37
CA LEU A 54 -7.42 2.81 8.58
C LEU A 54 -8.26 1.57 8.92
N GLY A 55 -7.68 0.38 9.00
CA GLY A 55 -8.43 -0.87 9.24
C GLY A 55 -9.35 -1.27 8.08
N LEU A 56 -9.07 -0.78 6.88
CA LEU A 56 -9.78 -1.09 5.63
C LEU A 56 -9.30 -2.40 5.02
N GLY A 57 -9.34 -3.49 5.77
CA GLY A 57 -8.82 -4.80 5.32
C GLY A 57 -9.39 -5.26 3.98
N ASN A 58 -10.66 -4.96 3.69
CA ASN A 58 -11.32 -5.31 2.43
C ASN A 58 -10.74 -4.59 1.21
N ALA A 59 -10.17 -3.40 1.39
CA ALA A 59 -9.49 -2.65 0.33
C ALA A 59 -7.97 -2.89 0.35
N ALA A 60 -7.39 -3.14 1.52
CA ALA A 60 -5.96 -3.37 1.67
C ALA A 60 -5.47 -4.58 0.86
N THR A 61 -6.18 -5.70 0.87
CA THR A 61 -5.78 -6.92 0.14
C THR A 61 -5.70 -6.72 -1.39
N PRO A 62 -6.74 -6.22 -2.08
CA PRO A 62 -6.64 -5.98 -3.53
C PRO A 62 -5.60 -4.91 -3.90
N LEU A 63 -5.44 -3.87 -3.07
CA LEU A 63 -4.37 -2.88 -3.27
C LEU A 63 -2.98 -3.49 -3.08
N GLY A 64 -2.83 -4.43 -2.14
CA GLY A 64 -1.58 -5.12 -1.89
C GLY A 64 -1.19 -6.08 -3.01
N LEU A 65 -2.15 -6.80 -3.58
CA LEU A 65 -1.91 -7.63 -4.77
C LEU A 65 -1.48 -6.77 -5.96
N LYS A 66 -2.16 -5.64 -6.19
CA LYS A 66 -1.78 -4.69 -7.24
C LYS A 66 -0.37 -4.13 -7.03
N ALA A 67 0.00 -3.78 -5.80
CA ALA A 67 1.35 -3.34 -5.47
C ALA A 67 2.39 -4.43 -5.78
N MET A 68 2.10 -5.70 -5.44
CA MET A 68 2.98 -6.82 -5.75
C MET A 68 3.12 -7.08 -7.26
N GLU A 69 2.05 -6.93 -8.03
CA GLU A 69 2.09 -7.02 -9.50
C GLU A 69 2.96 -5.91 -10.10
N GLU A 70 2.82 -4.67 -9.64
CA GLU A 70 3.61 -3.53 -10.12
C GLU A 70 5.09 -3.66 -9.71
N LEU A 71 5.38 -4.16 -8.51
CA LEU A 71 6.74 -4.51 -8.09
C LEU A 71 7.32 -5.64 -8.94
N GLN A 72 6.50 -6.63 -9.30
CA GLN A 72 6.91 -7.73 -10.16
C GLN A 72 7.20 -7.27 -11.58
N GLN A 73 6.57 -6.21 -12.09
CA GLN A 73 6.87 -5.66 -13.42
C GLN A 73 8.30 -5.13 -13.50
N ILE A 74 8.76 -4.42 -12.48
CA ILE A 74 10.12 -3.86 -12.41
C ILE A 74 11.17 -4.85 -11.89
N ASN A 75 10.76 -6.04 -11.45
CA ASN A 75 11.68 -7.08 -10.99
C ASN A 75 12.57 -7.60 -12.14
N PRO A 76 13.91 -7.49 -12.03
CA PRO A 76 14.83 -8.00 -13.05
C PRO A 76 14.86 -9.54 -13.13
N ASN A 77 14.51 -10.24 -12.04
CA ASN A 77 14.45 -11.70 -11.98
C ASN A 77 13.07 -12.16 -11.51
N LYS A 78 12.20 -12.54 -12.45
CA LYS A 78 10.80 -12.89 -12.16
C LYS A 78 10.63 -14.07 -11.19
N ASN A 79 11.63 -14.92 -11.03
CA ASN A 79 11.58 -16.08 -10.15
C ASN A 79 12.12 -15.81 -8.73
N THR A 80 12.60 -14.59 -8.45
CA THR A 80 13.19 -14.23 -7.16
C THR A 80 12.58 -12.93 -6.67
N ALA A 81 12.10 -12.92 -5.42
CA ALA A 81 11.53 -11.71 -4.82
C ALA A 81 12.61 -10.63 -4.63
N THR A 82 12.28 -9.39 -4.95
CA THR A 82 13.17 -8.23 -4.70
C THR A 82 13.09 -7.78 -3.24
N ASN A 83 14.06 -7.00 -2.79
CA ASN A 83 14.04 -6.37 -1.47
C ASN A 83 12.76 -5.56 -1.25
N ALA A 84 12.31 -4.81 -2.26
CA ALA A 84 11.04 -4.09 -2.22
C ALA A 84 9.84 -5.02 -1.96
N MET A 85 9.74 -6.15 -2.66
CA MET A 85 8.66 -7.12 -2.43
C MET A 85 8.71 -7.70 -1.01
N CYS A 86 9.90 -8.05 -0.52
CA CYS A 86 10.10 -8.57 0.83
C CYS A 86 9.74 -7.53 1.91
N THR A 87 10.19 -6.27 1.76
CA THR A 87 9.86 -5.18 2.67
C THR A 87 8.36 -4.90 2.68
N PHE A 88 7.72 -4.87 1.51
CA PHE A 88 6.27 -4.67 1.41
C PHE A 88 5.48 -5.77 2.12
N LEU A 89 5.89 -7.03 1.92
CA LEU A 89 5.30 -8.17 2.62
C LEU A 89 5.51 -8.06 4.13
N ALA A 90 6.72 -7.76 4.59
CA ALA A 90 7.04 -7.60 6.01
C ALA A 90 6.13 -6.54 6.67
N ILE A 91 5.93 -5.39 6.01
CA ILE A 91 5.03 -4.32 6.48
C ILE A 91 3.57 -4.79 6.57
N ASN A 92 3.11 -5.58 5.59
CA ASN A 92 1.73 -6.09 5.60
C ASN A 92 1.52 -7.23 6.61
N THR A 93 2.56 -8.01 6.91
CA THR A 93 2.54 -9.09 7.89
C THR A 93 2.73 -8.57 9.32
N SER A 94 3.47 -7.47 9.51
CA SER A 94 3.54 -6.74 10.78
C SER A 94 2.24 -5.98 11.02
N ARG A 95 1.13 -6.69 11.16
CA ARG A 95 -0.06 -6.10 11.78
C ARG A 95 0.29 -5.84 13.23
N TYR A 96 0.18 -4.58 13.65
CA TYR A 96 0.14 -4.18 15.05
C TYR A 96 -1.01 -4.92 15.72
N ASN A 97 -0.73 -6.06 16.32
CA ASN A 97 -1.61 -6.78 17.24
C ASN A 97 -0.76 -7.31 18.39
#